data_AF-G5HDL4-F1
#
_entry.id   AF-G5HDL4-F1
#
_cell.length_a   1.000
_cell.length_b   1.000
_cell.length_c   1.000
_cell.angle_alpha   90.00
_cell.angle_beta   90.00
_cell.angle_gamma   90.00
#
_symmetry.space_group_name_H-M   'P 1'
#
loop_
_entity.id
_entity.type
_entity.pdbx_description
1 polymer ?
#
loop_
_entity_poly.entity_id
_entity_poly.type
_entity_poly.pdbx_seq_one_letter_code
_entity_poly.pdbx_strand_id
1 'polypeptide(L)'
;MNEQENTVKQYEEEEGLPELAQVAMRVVIDAGDAKIAAEQALKKLHTFDFTGAEELMEQAFAQLQKAHDAQTEVIQNEAAGTRYENSFIFNHAQDTMMTAMTQCSLTREIIELYKILYREIHKDKA
;
A
#
# COMPACT_ATOMS: atom_id res chain seq x y z
N MET A 1 -22.69 -18.47 51.14
CA MET A 1 -22.71 -18.67 49.68
C MET A 1 -23.54 -17.54 49.09
N ASN A 2 -22.89 -16.63 48.38
CA ASN A 2 -23.53 -16.02 47.23
C ASN A 2 -22.43 -15.84 46.19
N GLU A 3 -22.16 -16.94 45.49
CA GLU A 3 -21.19 -17.07 44.40
C GLU A 3 -21.61 -16.31 43.12
N GLN A 4 -22.54 -15.37 43.23
CA GLN A 4 -23.16 -14.68 42.10
C GLN A 4 -22.83 -13.17 42.02
N GLU A 5 -22.11 -12.60 42.99
CA GLU A 5 -21.72 -11.18 42.93
C GLU A 5 -20.31 -10.93 42.38
N ASN A 6 -19.54 -11.98 42.10
CA ASN A 6 -18.15 -11.83 41.62
C ASN A 6 -17.95 -12.09 40.12
N THR A 7 -19.03 -12.30 39.36
CA THR A 7 -18.97 -12.73 37.95
C THR A 7 -19.33 -11.63 36.95
N VAL A 8 -19.55 -10.39 37.40
CA VAL A 8 -20.06 -9.29 36.55
C VAL A 8 -19.05 -8.14 36.40
N LYS A 9 -17.81 -8.28 36.89
CA LYS A 9 -16.78 -7.21 36.81
C LYS A 9 -15.58 -7.54 35.91
N GLN A 10 -15.76 -8.33 34.86
CA GLN A 10 -14.67 -8.61 33.90
C GLN A 10 -15.16 -8.72 32.45
N TYR A 11 -15.91 -7.73 31.94
CA TYR A 11 -16.13 -7.62 30.49
C TYR A 11 -16.30 -6.15 30.07
N GLU A 12 -15.37 -5.31 30.49
CA GLU A 12 -15.18 -3.97 29.92
C GLU A 12 -13.68 -3.74 29.74
N GLU A 13 -13.03 -4.59 28.94
CA GLU A 13 -11.84 -4.17 28.22
C GLU A 13 -12.32 -3.81 26.81
N GLU A 14 -12.24 -2.52 26.45
CA GLU A 14 -12.32 -2.08 25.07
C GLU A 14 -11.20 -2.80 24.29
N GLU A 15 -11.49 -3.97 23.74
CA GLU A 15 -10.57 -4.64 22.82
C GLU A 15 -10.57 -3.86 21.51
N GLY A 16 -9.76 -2.79 21.49
CA GLY A 16 -9.28 -2.21 20.25
C GLY A 16 -8.67 -3.29 19.36
N LEU A 17 -8.70 -3.09 18.05
CA LEU A 17 -8.11 -4.02 17.09
C LEU A 17 -6.68 -4.39 17.50
N PRO A 18 -6.25 -5.66 17.38
CA PRO A 18 -4.87 -6.05 17.62
C PRO A 18 -3.90 -5.14 16.86
N GLU A 19 -2.75 -4.81 17.43
CA GLU A 19 -1.77 -3.85 16.86
C GLU A 19 -1.47 -4.14 15.38
N LEU A 20 -1.19 -5.41 15.05
CA LEU A 20 -0.97 -5.84 13.67
C LEU A 20 -2.19 -5.65 12.75
N ALA A 21 -3.41 -5.79 13.25
CA ALA A 21 -4.61 -5.58 12.45
C ALA A 21 -4.81 -4.09 12.11
N GLN A 22 -4.46 -3.18 13.03
CA GLN A 22 -4.48 -1.74 12.76
C GLN A 22 -3.44 -1.36 11.70
N VAL A 23 -2.21 -1.85 11.85
CA VAL A 23 -1.15 -1.63 10.85
C VAL A 23 -1.55 -2.22 9.50
N ALA A 24 -2.07 -3.45 9.48
CA ALA A 24 -2.53 -4.12 8.27
C ALA A 24 -3.56 -3.28 7.52
N MET A 25 -4.55 -2.71 8.23
CA MET A 25 -5.59 -1.91 7.60
C MET A 25 -5.03 -0.63 6.98
N ARG A 26 -4.08 0.04 7.65
CA ARG A 26 -3.37 1.20 7.09
C ARG A 26 -2.59 0.82 5.82
N VAL A 27 -1.82 -0.26 5.87
CA VAL A 27 -1.04 -0.77 4.73
C VAL A 27 -1.95 -1.10 3.55
N VAL A 28 -3.09 -1.78 3.77
CA VAL A 28 -4.05 -2.13 2.71
C VAL A 28 -4.64 -0.89 2.05
N ILE A 29 -5.00 0.14 2.83
CA ILE A 29 -5.56 1.39 2.30
C ILE A 29 -4.51 2.11 1.44
N ASP A 30 -3.32 2.36 2.00
CA ASP A 30 -2.26 3.09 1.32
C ASP A 30 -1.77 2.35 0.05
N ALA A 31 -1.60 1.03 0.12
CA ALA A 31 -1.23 0.21 -1.04
C ALA A 31 -2.35 0.16 -2.09
N GLY A 32 -3.61 0.10 -1.66
CA GLY A 32 -4.78 0.14 -2.54
C GLY A 32 -4.87 1.46 -3.32
N ASP A 33 -4.70 2.58 -2.62
CA ASP A 33 -4.69 3.90 -3.23
C ASP A 33 -3.54 4.06 -4.24
N ALA A 34 -2.35 3.57 -3.89
CA ALA A 34 -1.21 3.57 -4.82
C ALA A 34 -1.50 2.77 -6.10
N LYS A 35 -2.12 1.58 -5.95
CA LYS A 35 -2.51 0.75 -7.09
C LYS A 35 -3.51 1.48 -8.00
N ILE A 36 -4.52 2.12 -7.42
CA ILE A 36 -5.51 2.90 -8.17
C ILE A 36 -4.85 4.05 -8.92
N ALA A 37 -3.95 4.78 -8.27
CA ALA A 37 -3.22 5.88 -8.90
C ALA A 37 -2.34 5.40 -10.08
N ALA A 38 -1.64 4.28 -9.93
CA ALA A 38 -0.87 3.67 -11.03
C ALA A 38 -1.77 3.22 -12.21
N GLU A 39 -2.94 2.64 -11.94
CA GLU A 39 -3.91 2.30 -12.99
C GLU A 39 -4.44 3.54 -13.71
N GLN A 40 -4.66 4.64 -12.98
CA GLN A 40 -5.06 5.92 -13.57
C GLN A 40 -3.94 6.52 -14.42
N ALA A 41 -2.67 6.41 -13.99
CA ALA A 41 -1.51 6.86 -14.76
C ALA A 41 -1.42 6.13 -16.11
N LEU A 42 -1.65 4.82 -16.13
CA LEU A 42 -1.73 4.06 -17.39
C LEU A 42 -2.85 4.56 -18.30
N LYS A 43 -4.02 4.91 -17.75
CA LYS A 43 -5.14 5.45 -18.56
C LYS A 43 -4.79 6.80 -19.19
N LYS A 44 -4.01 7.65 -18.53
CA LYS A 44 -3.54 8.93 -19.08
C LYS A 44 -2.66 8.78 -20.32
N LEU A 45 -1.96 7.64 -20.44
CA LEU A 45 -1.14 7.34 -21.62
C LEU A 45 -1.96 7.18 -22.90
N HIS A 46 -3.24 6.80 -22.81
CA HIS A 46 -4.11 6.67 -23.99
C HIS A 46 -4.33 8.01 -24.72
N THR A 47 -4.21 9.12 -24.01
CA THR A 47 -4.30 10.48 -24.56
C THR A 47 -2.94 11.17 -24.65
N PHE A 48 -1.84 10.42 -24.45
CA PHE A 48 -0.48 10.95 -24.37
C PHE A 48 -0.30 12.06 -23.32
N ASP A 49 -1.13 12.04 -22.26
CA ASP A 49 -1.02 12.97 -21.13
C ASP A 49 0.09 12.49 -20.18
N PHE A 50 1.34 12.73 -20.60
CA PHE A 50 2.52 12.27 -19.86
C PHE A 50 2.66 13.00 -18.51
N THR A 51 2.36 14.30 -18.48
CA THR A 51 2.42 15.08 -17.24
C THR A 51 1.42 14.54 -16.21
N GLY A 52 0.16 14.32 -16.61
CA GLY A 52 -0.84 13.76 -15.71
C GLY A 52 -0.50 12.33 -15.28
N ALA A 53 0.15 11.54 -16.13
CA ALA A 53 0.63 10.20 -15.75
C ALA A 53 1.75 10.29 -14.70
N GLU A 54 2.71 11.21 -14.84
CA GLU A 54 3.79 11.43 -13.86
C GLU A 54 3.24 11.89 -12.51
N GLU A 55 2.33 12.87 -12.49
CA GLU A 55 1.71 13.37 -11.26
C GLU A 55 1.00 12.26 -10.48
N LEU A 56 0.29 11.37 -11.19
CA LEU A 56 -0.37 10.21 -10.58
C LEU A 56 0.65 9.19 -10.06
N MET A 57 1.78 9.01 -10.75
CA MET A 57 2.84 8.13 -10.26
C MET A 57 3.53 8.68 -9.02
N GLU A 58 3.76 10.00 -8.94
CA GLU A 58 4.27 10.64 -7.71
C GLU A 58 3.33 10.39 -6.52
N GLN A 59 2.02 10.54 -6.74
CA GLN A 59 1.01 10.22 -5.73
C GLN A 59 1.07 8.74 -5.34
N ALA A 60 1.17 7.83 -6.31
CA ALA A 60 1.25 6.39 -6.06
C ALA A 60 2.47 6.02 -5.20
N PHE A 61 3.65 6.56 -5.53
CA PHE A 61 4.86 6.30 -4.75
C PHE A 61 4.81 6.93 -3.35
N ALA A 62 4.17 8.10 -3.20
CA ALA A 62 3.98 8.71 -1.89
C ALA A 62 3.09 7.85 -0.97
N GLN A 63 2.03 7.23 -1.50
CA GLN A 63 1.18 6.31 -0.71
C GLN A 63 1.91 4.99 -0.41
N LEU A 64 2.63 4.42 -1.39
CA LEU A 64 3.47 3.24 -1.15
C LEU A 64 4.52 3.47 -0.06
N GLN A 65 5.11 4.66 -0.01
CA GLN A 65 6.10 4.97 1.02
C GLN A 65 5.48 4.88 2.42
N LYS A 66 4.26 5.40 2.63
CA LYS A 66 3.56 5.30 3.92
C LYS A 66 3.27 3.86 4.31
N ALA A 67 2.78 3.06 3.35
CA ALA A 67 2.54 1.63 3.55
C ALA A 67 3.84 0.89 3.92
N HIS A 68 4.91 1.18 3.20
CA HIS A 68 6.23 0.57 3.39
C HIS A 68 6.85 0.96 4.73
N ASP A 69 6.74 2.22 5.16
CA ASP A 69 7.23 2.69 6.45
C ASP A 69 6.51 1.96 7.59
N ALA A 70 5.18 1.83 7.50
CA ALA A 70 4.38 1.10 8.47
C ALA A 70 4.76 -0.40 8.54
N GLN A 71 5.00 -1.05 7.39
CA GLN A 71 5.47 -2.43 7.37
C GLN A 71 6.89 -2.57 7.93
N THR A 72 7.78 -1.63 7.60
CA THR A 72 9.18 -1.63 8.05
C THR A 72 9.27 -1.50 9.57
N GLU A 73 8.44 -0.64 10.17
CA GLU A 73 8.36 -0.47 11.63
C GLU A 73 8.04 -1.81 12.32
N VAL A 74 7.05 -2.56 11.83
CA VAL A 74 6.71 -3.88 12.39
C VAL A 74 7.87 -4.87 12.27
N ILE A 75 8.51 -4.94 11.10
CA ILE A 75 9.67 -5.83 10.87
C ILE A 75 10.83 -5.46 11.80
N GLN A 76 11.09 -4.16 11.99
CA GLN A 76 12.13 -3.67 12.88
C GLN A 76 11.83 -4.02 14.35
N ASN A 77 10.59 -3.83 14.79
CA ASN A 77 10.16 -4.19 16.15
C ASN A 77 10.27 -5.70 16.39
N GLU A 78 9.88 -6.52 15.42
CA GLU A 78 10.03 -7.97 15.49
C GLU A 78 11.50 -8.39 15.59
N ALA A 79 12.37 -7.81 14.76
CA ALA A 79 13.81 -8.04 14.79
C ALA A 79 14.47 -7.56 16.11
N ALA A 80 13.91 -6.54 16.75
CA ALA A 80 14.34 -6.06 18.07
C ALA A 80 13.87 -6.94 19.24
N GLY A 81 13.07 -7.98 18.97
CA GLY A 81 12.63 -8.96 19.96
C GLY A 81 11.14 -8.86 20.35
N THR A 82 10.37 -7.98 19.70
CA THR A 82 8.91 -7.93 19.89
C THR A 82 8.30 -9.20 19.32
N ARG A 83 7.44 -9.85 20.09
CA ARG A 83 6.71 -11.04 19.63
C ARG A 83 5.32 -10.64 19.20
N TYR A 84 5.05 -10.83 17.92
CA TYR A 84 3.71 -10.70 17.37
C TYR A 84 3.08 -12.09 17.19
N GLU A 85 1.77 -12.18 17.42
CA GLU A 85 1.01 -13.37 17.02
C GLU A 85 0.82 -13.38 15.50
N ASN A 86 0.78 -14.58 14.92
CA ASN A 86 0.53 -14.72 13.49
C ASN A 86 -0.81 -14.09 13.10
N SER A 87 -0.78 -13.17 12.14
CA SER A 87 -1.94 -12.43 11.67
C SER A 87 -2.15 -12.61 10.18
N PHE A 88 -3.25 -13.28 9.81
CA PHE A 88 -3.60 -13.51 8.40
C PHE A 88 -3.83 -12.19 7.65
N ILE A 89 -4.48 -11.21 8.28
CA ILE A 89 -4.74 -9.91 7.67
C ILE A 89 -3.45 -9.11 7.46
N PHE A 90 -2.49 -9.24 8.36
CA PHE A 90 -1.18 -8.59 8.19
C PHE A 90 -0.38 -9.23 7.06
N ASN A 91 -0.39 -10.57 6.96
CA ASN A 91 0.22 -11.25 5.81
C ASN A 91 -0.41 -10.80 4.49
N HIS A 92 -1.73 -10.72 4.42
CA HIS A 92 -2.44 -10.23 3.24
C HIS A 92 -2.09 -8.77 2.91
N ALA A 93 -1.92 -7.91 3.93
CA ALA A 93 -1.49 -6.53 3.74
C ALA A 93 -0.09 -6.45 3.13
N GLN A 94 0.85 -7.28 3.59
CA GLN A 94 2.20 -7.35 3.01
C GLN A 94 2.16 -7.79 1.54
N ASP A 95 1.39 -8.84 1.21
CA ASP A 95 1.21 -9.29 -0.18
C ASP A 95 0.62 -8.20 -1.07
N THR A 96 -0.39 -7.49 -0.56
CA THR A 96 -1.04 -6.37 -1.27
C THR A 96 -0.05 -5.23 -1.52
N MET A 97 0.76 -4.87 -0.52
CA MET A 97 1.77 -3.83 -0.66
C MET A 97 2.84 -4.20 -1.69
N MET A 98 3.38 -5.41 -1.61
CA MET A 98 4.45 -5.87 -2.51
C MET A 98 3.96 -5.96 -3.96
N THR A 99 2.72 -6.39 -4.18
CA THR A 99 2.11 -6.39 -5.52
C THR A 99 1.87 -4.98 -6.04
N ALA A 100 1.38 -4.06 -5.21
CA ALA A 100 1.22 -2.65 -5.57
C ALA A 100 2.56 -1.98 -5.92
N MET A 101 3.63 -2.27 -5.15
CA MET A 101 4.97 -1.76 -5.41
C MET A 101 5.53 -2.25 -6.75
N THR A 102 5.35 -3.55 -7.04
CA THR A 102 5.75 -4.13 -8.32
C THR A 102 4.97 -3.49 -9.47
N GLN A 103 3.66 -3.33 -9.32
CA GLN A 103 2.81 -2.68 -10.32
C GLN A 103 3.27 -1.24 -10.59
N CYS A 104 3.49 -0.42 -9.56
CA CYS A 104 3.94 0.96 -9.73
C CYS A 104 5.30 1.05 -10.43
N SER A 105 6.23 0.16 -10.08
CA SER A 105 7.55 0.09 -10.73
C SER A 105 7.41 -0.24 -12.22
N LEU A 106 6.59 -1.23 -12.57
CA LEU A 106 6.33 -1.58 -13.97
C LEU A 106 5.60 -0.47 -14.72
N THR A 107 4.62 0.19 -14.09
CA THR A 107 3.90 1.32 -14.68
C THR A 107 4.85 2.47 -15.05
N ARG A 108 5.82 2.78 -14.19
CA ARG A 108 6.85 3.80 -14.47
C ARG A 108 7.64 3.45 -15.74
N GLU A 109 8.10 2.21 -15.87
CA GLU A 109 8.83 1.77 -17.06
C GLU A 109 7.95 1.80 -18.32
N ILE A 110 6.66 1.47 -18.20
CA ILE A 110 5.70 1.56 -19.31
C ILE A 110 5.49 3.02 -19.75
N ILE A 111 5.40 3.97 -18.82
CA ILE A 111 5.29 5.40 -19.14
C ILE A 111 6.50 5.84 -19.96
N GLU A 112 7.72 5.45 -19.55
CA GLU A 112 8.92 5.80 -20.31
C GLU A 112 8.97 5.12 -21.68
N LEU A 113 8.56 3.85 -21.77
CA LEU A 113 8.42 3.16 -23.05
C LEU A 113 7.47 3.92 -24.00
N TYR A 114 6.33 4.40 -23.50
CA TYR A 114 5.38 5.20 -24.27
C TYR A 114 5.98 6.52 -24.75
N LYS A 115 6.74 7.22 -23.92
CA LYS A 115 7.42 8.47 -24.30
C LYS A 115 8.48 8.24 -25.38
N ILE A 116 9.27 7.18 -25.26
CA ILE A 116 10.28 6.80 -26.26
C ILE A 116 9.58 6.51 -27.60
N LEU A 117 8.54 5.68 -27.58
CA LEU A 117 7.77 5.33 -28.78
C LEU A 117 7.15 6.57 -29.43
N TYR A 118 6.52 7.45 -28.63
CA TYR A 118 5.93 8.69 -29.12
C TYR A 118 6.97 9.58 -29.81
N ARG A 119 8.17 9.70 -29.22
CA ARG A 119 9.27 10.50 -29.77
C ARG A 119 9.78 9.93 -31.10
N GLU A 120 9.98 8.62 -31.19
CA GLU A 120 10.46 7.98 -32.43
C GLU A 120 9.42 8.06 -33.57
N ILE A 121 8.12 7.90 -33.28
CA ILE A 121 7.05 8.04 -34.29
C ILE A 121 6.99 9.47 -34.88
N HIS A 122 7.31 10.48 -34.08
CA HIS A 122 7.23 11.88 -34.50
C HIS A 122 8.55 12.46 -34.98
N LYS A 123 9.63 11.68 -34.96
CA LYS A 123 10.99 12.09 -35.35
C LYS A 123 11.12 12.46 -36.82
N ASP A 124 10.32 11.82 -37.69
CA ASP A 124 10.30 12.04 -39.13
C ASP A 124 9.39 13.20 -39.59
N LYS A 125 8.77 13.94 -38.64
CA LYS A 125 7.88 15.08 -38.92
C LYS A 125 8.51 16.45 -38.65
N ALA A 126 9.80 16.50 -38.31
CA ALA A 126 10.58 17.72 -38.10
C ALA A 126 11.68 17.86 -39.15
#